data_AF-A0A1F7I5S8-F1
#
_entry.id   AF-A0A1F7I5S8-F1
#
_cell.length_a   1.000
_cell.length_b   1.000
_cell.length_c   1.000
_cell.angle_alpha   90.00
_cell.angle_beta   90.00
_cell.angle_gamma   90.00
#
_symmetry.space_group_name_H-M   'P 1'
#
loop_
_entity.id
_entity.type
_entity.pdbx_description
1 polymer ?
#
loop_
_entity_poly.entity_id
_entity_poly.type
_entity_poly.pdbx_seq_one_letter_code
_entity_poly.pdbx_strand_id
1 'polypeptide(L)'
;MKKAIKFHHKIEYPKKAYIAYILIMRKQGNYFLPFNEVFTDVDAIKSPTLTLIEKSRGESVFIPSAPIIFPIALAEKIPLKRDYWDEPTTELSKIERVNNFLKPLENHHFQKLLVIPLKKERGTLLQAAFCFNIKAKEAELSFFMSNNYLSMDKRASFAAIYHFENPFRFELTTGNKVNISGTSTITH
;
A
#
# COMPACT_ATOMS: atom_id res chain seq x y z
N MET A 1 15.71 37.91 -1.87
CA MET A 1 14.34 37.52 -1.47
C MET A 1 14.06 36.09 -1.94
N LYS A 2 13.95 35.12 -1.04
CA LYS A 2 13.52 33.75 -1.38
C LYS A 2 12.01 33.78 -1.66
N LYS A 3 11.58 33.45 -2.88
CA LYS A 3 10.16 33.32 -3.22
C LYS A 3 9.54 32.23 -2.35
N ALA A 4 8.58 32.60 -1.50
CA ALA A 4 7.75 31.66 -0.78
C ALA A 4 6.97 30.82 -1.80
N ILE A 5 7.31 29.55 -1.92
CA ILE A 5 6.54 28.63 -2.74
C ILE A 5 5.19 28.45 -2.03
N LYS A 6 4.11 28.97 -2.63
CA LYS A 6 2.73 28.73 -2.16
C LYS A 6 2.40 27.26 -2.43
N PHE A 7 2.61 26.42 -1.43
CA PHE A 7 2.37 24.98 -1.50
C PHE A 7 0.99 24.62 -0.94
N HIS A 8 -0.07 24.65 -1.75
CA HIS A 8 -1.33 24.02 -1.34
C HIS A 8 -2.01 23.35 -2.54
N HIS A 9 -1.41 22.29 -3.09
CA HIS A 9 -2.21 21.35 -3.86
C HIS A 9 -2.96 20.47 -2.85
N LYS A 10 -4.29 20.56 -2.84
CA LYS A 10 -5.11 19.76 -1.91
C LYS A 10 -5.12 18.33 -2.42
N ILE A 11 -4.27 17.50 -1.82
CA ILE A 11 -4.26 16.07 -2.07
C ILE A 11 -5.48 15.46 -1.39
N GLU A 12 -6.29 14.76 -2.16
CA GLU A 12 -7.47 14.09 -1.66
C GLU A 12 -7.12 12.66 -1.24
N TYR A 13 -7.48 12.34 0.00
CA TYR A 13 -7.36 11.02 0.56
C TYR A 13 -8.77 10.44 0.65
N PRO A 14 -9.09 9.38 -0.11
CA PRO A 14 -10.43 8.80 -0.10
C PRO A 14 -10.73 8.19 1.27
N LYS A 15 -11.99 8.26 1.71
CA LYS A 15 -12.40 7.62 2.98
C LYS A 15 -12.20 6.10 2.95
N LYS A 16 -12.33 5.50 1.77
CA LYS A 16 -12.13 4.08 1.50
C LYS A 16 -11.25 3.90 0.27
N ALA A 17 -10.27 3.03 0.37
CA ALA A 17 -9.35 2.69 -0.72
C ALA A 17 -9.02 1.19 -0.69
N TYR A 18 -8.14 0.74 -1.58
CA TYR A 18 -7.82 -0.67 -1.74
C TYR A 18 -6.34 -0.88 -2.02
N ILE A 19 -5.79 -1.97 -1.50
CA ILE A 19 -4.45 -2.47 -1.82
C ILE A 19 -4.56 -3.94 -2.28
N ALA A 20 -3.80 -4.30 -3.30
CA ALA A 20 -3.85 -5.61 -3.91
C ALA A 20 -2.60 -6.44 -3.56
N TYR A 21 -2.82 -7.73 -3.34
CA TYR A 21 -1.80 -8.74 -3.09
C TYR A 21 -1.94 -9.85 -4.13
N ILE A 22 -0.87 -10.08 -4.88
CA ILE A 22 -0.85 -11.05 -5.97
C ILE A 22 -0.20 -12.34 -5.48
N LEU A 23 -0.90 -13.46 -5.58
CA LEU A 23 -0.30 -14.78 -5.35
C LEU A 23 0.54 -15.18 -6.57
N ILE A 24 1.80 -15.51 -6.35
CA ILE A 24 2.69 -16.06 -7.38
C ILE A 24 3.04 -17.48 -6.98
N MET A 25 2.66 -18.45 -7.83
CA MET A 25 2.87 -19.87 -7.61
C MET A 25 4.05 -20.35 -8.45
N ARG A 26 5.02 -21.03 -7.82
CA ARG A 26 6.20 -21.61 -8.48
C ARG A 26 6.43 -23.03 -7.97
N LYS A 27 7.21 -23.84 -8.71
CA LYS A 27 7.58 -25.20 -8.28
C LYS A 27 8.27 -25.25 -6.92
N GLN A 28 9.03 -24.22 -6.56
CA GLN A 28 9.81 -24.14 -5.32
C GLN A 28 9.06 -23.49 -4.15
N GLY A 29 7.81 -23.05 -4.37
CA GLY A 29 7.01 -22.40 -3.34
C GLY A 29 6.13 -21.29 -3.89
N ASN A 30 5.18 -20.86 -3.05
CA ASN A 30 4.26 -19.79 -3.35
C ASN A 30 4.64 -18.56 -2.52
N TYR A 31 4.50 -17.37 -3.08
CA TYR A 31 4.69 -16.13 -2.34
C TYR A 31 3.69 -15.07 -2.79
N PHE A 32 3.47 -14.07 -1.92
CA PHE A 32 2.63 -12.92 -2.23
C PHE A 32 3.49 -11.73 -2.62
N LEU A 33 3.03 -11.01 -3.64
CA LEU A 33 3.61 -9.75 -4.08
C LEU A 33 2.59 -8.62 -3.89
N PRO A 34 2.83 -7.69 -2.95
CA PRO A 34 1.96 -6.53 -2.75
C PRO A 34 2.14 -5.50 -3.86
N PHE A 35 1.04 -4.85 -4.26
CA PHE A 35 1.11 -3.60 -4.99
C PHE A 35 1.42 -2.45 -4.04
N ASN A 36 2.27 -1.52 -4.50
CA ASN A 36 2.56 -0.30 -3.75
C ASN A 36 1.50 0.79 -3.98
N GLU A 37 0.71 0.69 -5.04
CA GLU A 37 -0.33 1.65 -5.38
C GLU A 37 -1.57 1.45 -4.51
N VAL A 38 -2.13 2.56 -4.04
CA VAL A 38 -3.42 2.57 -3.34
C VAL A 38 -4.49 3.01 -4.33
N PHE A 39 -5.46 2.13 -4.55
CA PHE A 39 -6.52 2.30 -5.52
C PHE A 39 -7.76 2.88 -4.86
N THR A 40 -8.43 3.82 -5.53
CA THR A 40 -9.72 4.38 -5.06
C THR A 40 -10.92 3.51 -5.46
N ASP A 41 -10.72 2.61 -6.41
CA ASP A 41 -11.72 1.67 -6.92
C ASP A 41 -11.08 0.28 -7.06
N VAL A 42 -11.83 -0.77 -6.72
CA VAL A 42 -11.42 -2.17 -6.89
C VAL A 42 -11.22 -2.48 -8.37
N ASP A 43 -12.04 -1.92 -9.26
CA ASP A 43 -11.94 -2.18 -10.70
C ASP A 43 -10.63 -1.62 -11.30
N ALA A 44 -10.06 -0.56 -10.70
CA ALA A 44 -8.78 0.00 -11.13
C ALA A 44 -7.60 -0.97 -10.94
N ILE A 45 -7.78 -2.03 -10.14
CA ILE A 45 -6.76 -3.06 -9.89
C ILE A 45 -6.64 -4.02 -11.09
N LYS A 46 -7.72 -4.19 -11.87
CA LYS A 46 -7.77 -5.17 -12.98
C LYS A 46 -6.64 -4.98 -13.98
N SER A 47 -6.48 -3.76 -14.50
CA SER A 47 -5.50 -3.48 -15.55
C SER A 47 -4.06 -3.75 -15.08
N PRO A 48 -3.59 -3.21 -13.95
CA PRO A 48 -2.26 -3.53 -13.43
C PRO A 48 -2.03 -5.03 -13.18
N THR A 49 -3.03 -5.75 -12.66
CA THR A 49 -2.90 -7.20 -12.41
C THR A 49 -2.83 -8.00 -13.71
N LEU A 50 -3.68 -7.69 -14.70
CA LEU A 50 -3.64 -8.35 -16.00
C LEU A 50 -2.31 -8.08 -16.72
N THR A 51 -1.80 -6.85 -16.67
CA THR A 51 -0.47 -6.52 -17.22
C THR A 51 0.64 -7.32 -16.54
N LEU A 52 0.57 -7.57 -15.23
CA LEU A 52 1.53 -8.43 -14.53
C LEU A 52 1.42 -9.89 -15.01
N ILE A 53 0.21 -10.43 -15.10
CA ILE A 53 -0.05 -11.80 -15.56
C ILE A 53 0.50 -11.99 -16.99
N GLU A 54 0.26 -11.04 -17.88
CA GLU A 54 0.73 -11.08 -19.27
C GLU A 54 2.26 -11.04 -19.35
N LYS A 55 2.90 -10.17 -18.56
CA LYS A 55 4.37 -10.08 -18.51
C LYS A 55 5.04 -11.34 -17.97
N SER A 56 4.34 -12.09 -17.12
CA SER A 56 4.82 -13.37 -16.58
C SER A 56 4.54 -14.56 -17.49
N ARG A 57 3.90 -14.38 -18.66
CA ARG A 57 3.70 -15.48 -19.61
C ARG A 57 5.04 -15.98 -20.15
N GLY A 58 5.26 -17.28 -20.05
CA GLY A 58 6.51 -17.93 -20.46
C GLY A 58 7.55 -18.04 -19.35
N GLU A 59 7.32 -17.43 -18.18
CA GLU A 59 8.10 -17.74 -16.98
C GLU A 59 7.63 -19.05 -16.33
N SER A 60 8.47 -19.64 -15.48
CA SER A 60 8.14 -20.84 -14.69
C SER A 60 7.23 -20.53 -13.49
N VAL A 61 6.25 -19.65 -13.69
CA VAL A 61 5.35 -19.12 -12.65
C VAL A 61 3.90 -19.18 -13.13
N PHE A 62 2.99 -19.37 -12.17
CA PHE A 62 1.56 -19.22 -12.39
C PHE A 62 1.00 -18.14 -11.48
N ILE A 63 0.20 -17.23 -12.04
CA ILE A 63 -0.45 -16.14 -11.31
C ILE A 63 -1.96 -16.32 -11.48
N PRO A 64 -2.71 -16.68 -10.43
CA PRO A 64 -4.16 -16.74 -10.49
C PRO A 64 -4.74 -15.37 -10.84
N SER A 65 -5.78 -15.34 -11.69
CA SER A 65 -6.55 -14.13 -12.02
C SER A 65 -7.53 -13.74 -10.90
N ALA A 66 -7.07 -13.82 -9.65
CA ALA A 66 -7.85 -13.60 -8.45
C ALA A 66 -6.98 -13.02 -7.32
N PRO A 67 -6.56 -11.75 -7.40
CA PRO A 67 -5.80 -11.11 -6.32
C PRO A 67 -6.57 -11.07 -5.00
N ILE A 68 -5.84 -11.03 -3.89
CA ILE A 68 -6.39 -10.71 -2.58
C ILE A 68 -6.41 -9.18 -2.44
N ILE A 69 -7.58 -8.62 -2.14
CA ILE A 69 -7.77 -7.20 -1.97
C ILE A 69 -8.03 -6.91 -0.50
N PHE A 70 -7.25 -6.01 0.08
CA PHE A 70 -7.59 -5.39 1.34
C PHE A 70 -8.27 -4.06 1.09
N PRO A 71 -9.55 -3.90 1.46
CA PRO A 71 -10.08 -2.58 1.68
C PRO A 71 -9.33 -1.91 2.84
N ILE A 72 -9.11 -0.61 2.71
CA ILE A 72 -8.49 0.21 3.74
C ILE A 72 -9.35 1.45 3.98
N ALA A 73 -9.54 1.82 5.24
CA ALA A 73 -10.35 2.96 5.66
C ALA A 73 -9.47 4.06 6.24
N LEU A 74 -9.69 5.32 5.82
CA LEU A 74 -8.91 6.46 6.29
C LEU A 74 -9.18 6.66 7.79
N ALA A 75 -8.13 6.55 8.59
CA ALA A 75 -8.19 6.73 10.04
C ALA A 75 -7.81 8.17 10.42
N GLU A 76 -6.66 8.65 9.95
CA GLU A 76 -6.14 9.97 10.29
C GLU A 76 -5.24 10.55 9.20
N LYS A 77 -4.98 11.86 9.28
CA LYS A 77 -4.03 12.58 8.43
C LYS A 77 -2.92 13.12 9.30
N ILE A 78 -1.68 12.87 8.91
CA ILE A 78 -0.50 13.33 9.65
C ILE A 78 0.08 14.54 8.93
N PRO A 79 0.22 15.70 9.61
CA PRO A 79 0.87 16.87 9.03
C PRO A 79 2.31 16.56 8.66
N LEU A 80 2.70 16.93 7.44
CA LEU A 80 4.07 16.75 6.96
C LEU A 80 4.92 17.95 7.39
N LYS A 81 6.06 17.65 8.02
CA LYS A 81 7.03 18.65 8.46
C LYS A 81 8.09 18.86 7.37
N ARG A 82 8.83 19.97 7.46
CA ARG A 82 9.80 20.37 6.41
C ARG A 82 10.99 19.41 6.32
N ASP A 83 11.44 18.91 7.46
CA ASP A 83 12.52 17.92 7.62
C ASP A 83 12.22 16.58 6.93
N TYR A 84 10.96 16.28 6.60
CA TYR A 84 10.63 15.08 5.82
C TYR A 84 11.04 15.19 4.34
N TRP A 85 11.33 16.41 3.84
CA TRP A 85 11.68 16.70 2.43
C TRP A 85 13.17 16.84 2.15
N ASP A 86 13.99 16.67 3.18
CA ASP A 86 15.43 16.71 3.05
C ASP A 86 15.96 15.39 2.41
N GLU A 87 17.14 15.45 1.80
CA GLU A 87 17.77 14.38 1.02
C GLU A 87 18.01 13.07 1.84
N PRO A 88 18.15 11.90 1.18
CA PRO A 88 17.84 10.61 1.80
C PRO A 88 18.75 10.23 2.98
N THR A 89 18.14 9.78 4.08
CA THR A 89 18.84 9.19 5.23
C THR A 89 18.94 7.67 5.14
N THR A 90 17.97 6.96 4.55
CA THR A 90 18.02 5.49 4.26
C THR A 90 16.95 5.11 3.21
N GLU A 91 17.26 4.15 2.31
CA GLU A 91 16.28 3.54 1.40
C GLU A 91 15.89 2.13 1.87
N LEU A 92 14.59 1.82 1.87
CA LEU A 92 14.12 0.46 2.16
C LEU A 92 14.44 -0.48 0.98
N SER A 93 15.12 -1.60 1.27
CA SER A 93 15.35 -2.64 0.29
C SER A 93 14.03 -3.27 -0.20
N LYS A 94 14.05 -3.87 -1.39
CA LYS A 94 12.89 -4.58 -1.93
C LYS A 94 12.36 -5.66 -0.97
N ILE A 95 13.28 -6.36 -0.29
CA ILE A 95 12.93 -7.44 0.65
C ILE A 95 12.25 -6.87 1.89
N GLU A 96 12.81 -5.82 2.50
CA GLU A 96 12.20 -5.16 3.66
C GLU A 96 10.80 -4.65 3.37
N ARG A 97 10.60 -4.07 2.18
CA ARG A 97 9.28 -3.59 1.73
C ARG A 97 8.28 -4.73 1.59
N VAL A 98 8.66 -5.81 0.91
CA VAL A 98 7.79 -6.98 0.75
C VAL A 98 7.45 -7.54 2.13
N ASN A 99 8.44 -7.84 2.97
CA ASN A 99 8.21 -8.39 4.30
C ASN A 99 7.32 -7.50 5.17
N ASN A 100 7.51 -6.18 5.10
CA ASN A 100 6.65 -5.24 5.81
C ASN A 100 5.19 -5.35 5.34
N PHE A 101 4.97 -5.40 4.03
CA PHE A 101 3.64 -5.48 3.46
C PHE A 101 3.01 -6.86 3.57
N LEU A 102 3.74 -7.93 3.87
CA LEU A 102 3.15 -9.24 4.15
C LEU A 102 2.48 -9.32 5.53
N LYS A 103 2.86 -8.47 6.49
CA LYS A 103 2.28 -8.46 7.86
C LYS A 103 0.75 -8.43 7.93
N PRO A 104 0.01 -7.65 7.08
CA PRO A 104 -1.44 -7.67 7.08
C PRO A 104 -2.05 -9.00 6.63
N LEU A 105 -1.35 -9.83 5.85
CA LEU A 105 -1.86 -11.16 5.48
C LEU A 105 -1.93 -12.09 6.69
N GLU A 106 -1.09 -11.86 7.70
CA GLU A 106 -1.10 -12.64 8.94
C GLU A 106 -2.14 -12.13 9.93
N ASN A 107 -2.20 -10.80 10.14
CA ASN A 107 -2.98 -10.17 11.21
C ASN A 107 -3.38 -8.73 10.89
N HIS A 108 -4.20 -8.50 9.86
CA HIS A 108 -4.57 -7.15 9.38
C HIS A 108 -5.22 -6.25 10.43
N HIS A 109 -6.01 -6.80 11.35
CA HIS A 109 -6.65 -6.04 12.43
C HIS A 109 -5.66 -5.34 13.38
N PHE A 110 -4.40 -5.79 13.42
CA PHE A 110 -3.34 -5.20 14.24
C PHE A 110 -2.39 -4.31 13.43
N GLN A 111 -2.69 -4.03 12.17
CA GLN A 111 -1.86 -3.21 11.30
C GLN A 111 -2.57 -1.91 10.90
N LYS A 112 -1.79 -0.85 10.73
CA LYS A 112 -2.19 0.39 10.05
C LYS A 112 -1.19 0.74 8.97
N LEU A 113 -1.66 1.33 7.88
CA LEU A 113 -0.88 1.61 6.69
C LEU A 113 -0.59 3.11 6.58
N LEU A 114 0.70 3.47 6.51
CA LEU A 114 1.12 4.79 6.07
C LEU A 114 1.00 4.88 4.55
N VAL A 115 0.21 5.84 4.10
CA VAL A 115 0.00 6.17 2.69
C VAL A 115 0.53 7.58 2.44
N ILE A 116 1.42 7.67 1.46
CA ILE A 116 2.07 8.91 1.05
C ILE A 116 1.65 9.30 -0.36
N PRO A 117 1.64 10.60 -0.66
CA PRO A 117 1.43 11.06 -2.02
C PRO A 117 2.75 11.09 -2.79
N LEU A 118 2.77 10.49 -3.98
CA LEU A 118 3.84 10.64 -4.96
C LEU A 118 3.42 11.59 -6.08
N LYS A 119 4.38 12.37 -6.56
CA LYS A 119 4.18 13.20 -7.75
C LYS A 119 4.24 12.32 -9.01
N LYS A 120 3.19 12.36 -9.83
CA LYS A 120 3.20 11.85 -11.22
C LYS A 120 3.23 13.02 -12.20
N GLU A 121 3.57 12.76 -13.46
CA GLU A 121 3.57 13.78 -14.53
C GLU A 121 2.21 14.50 -14.64
N ARG A 122 1.12 13.77 -14.45
CA ARG A 122 -0.25 14.29 -14.43
C ARG A 122 -0.95 13.88 -13.14
N GLY A 123 -0.73 14.67 -12.09
CA GLY A 123 -1.43 14.55 -10.80
C GLY A 123 -0.61 13.91 -9.68
N THR A 124 -1.32 13.29 -8.74
CA THR A 124 -0.76 12.68 -7.53
C THR A 124 -1.20 11.23 -7.45
N LEU A 125 -0.26 10.34 -7.14
CA LEU A 125 -0.51 8.93 -6.87
C LEU A 125 -0.48 8.69 -5.37
N LEU A 126 -1.40 7.90 -4.83
CA LEU A 126 -1.31 7.45 -3.44
C LEU A 126 -0.52 6.14 -3.39
N GLN A 127 0.52 6.10 -2.56
CA GLN A 127 1.40 4.95 -2.42
C GLN A 127 1.41 4.44 -0.98
N ALA A 128 1.28 3.13 -0.81
CA ALA A 128 1.57 2.42 0.42
C ALA A 128 3.08 2.53 0.71
N ALA A 129 3.42 3.14 1.85
CA ALA A 129 4.80 3.36 2.27
C ALA A 129 5.26 2.28 3.25
N PHE A 130 4.48 2.05 4.32
CA PHE A 130 4.87 1.15 5.40
C PHE A 130 3.68 0.76 6.29
N CYS A 131 3.63 -0.49 6.70
CA CYS A 131 2.72 -1.02 7.73
C CYS A 131 3.34 -0.87 9.12
N PHE A 132 2.57 -0.28 10.03
CA PHE A 132 2.87 -0.16 11.45
C PHE A 132 1.91 -1.02 12.27
N ASN A 133 2.31 -1.34 13.50
CA ASN A 133 1.35 -1.85 14.48
C ASN A 133 0.24 -0.80 14.70
N ILE A 134 -1.00 -1.24 14.91
CA ILE A 134 -2.15 -0.38 15.15
C ILE A 134 -1.93 0.60 16.32
N LYS A 135 -1.15 0.18 17.33
CA LYS A 135 -0.80 0.99 18.51
C LYS A 135 0.42 1.91 18.31
N ALA A 136 1.07 1.90 17.15
CA ALA A 136 2.27 2.69 16.90
C ALA A 136 1.97 4.18 17.13
N LYS A 137 2.81 4.83 17.93
CA LYS A 137 2.62 6.23 18.33
C LYS A 137 3.05 7.18 17.21
N GLU A 138 2.53 8.40 17.20
CA GLU A 138 2.92 9.44 16.23
C GLU A 138 4.44 9.69 16.19
N ALA A 139 5.13 9.53 17.34
CA ALA A 139 6.59 9.62 17.42
C ALA A 139 7.31 8.56 16.57
N GLU A 140 6.82 7.32 16.54
CA GLU A 140 7.39 6.24 15.72
C GLU A 140 7.18 6.51 14.23
N LEU A 141 5.99 7.00 13.86
CA LEU A 141 5.66 7.34 12.48
C LEU A 141 6.51 8.54 12.00
N SER A 142 6.64 9.55 12.85
CA SER A 142 7.49 10.72 12.59
C SER A 142 8.95 10.30 12.44
N PHE A 143 9.45 9.43 13.32
CA PHE A 143 10.81 8.90 13.24
C PHE A 143 11.01 8.15 11.92
N PHE A 144 10.09 7.27 11.53
CA PHE A 144 10.17 6.57 10.25
C PHE A 144 10.23 7.55 9.06
N MET A 145 9.31 8.52 8.99
CA MET A 145 9.25 9.49 7.89
C MET A 145 10.48 10.41 7.81
N SER A 146 11.16 10.66 8.93
CA SER A 146 12.38 11.49 8.96
C SER A 146 13.64 10.72 8.55
N ASN A 147 13.63 9.39 8.66
CA ASN A 147 14.80 8.54 8.44
C ASN A 147 14.75 7.75 7.14
N ASN A 148 13.61 7.74 6.44
CA ASN A 148 13.42 6.95 5.23
C ASN A 148 13.08 7.85 4.05
N TYR A 149 13.73 7.57 2.92
CA TYR A 149 13.41 8.25 1.68
C TYR A 149 12.11 7.73 1.07
N LEU A 150 11.11 8.62 0.96
CA LEU A 150 9.75 8.26 0.56
C LEU A 150 9.32 8.89 -0.78
N SER A 151 10.19 9.60 -1.49
CA SER A 151 9.87 10.24 -2.80
C SER A 151 8.58 11.08 -2.82
N MET A 152 8.17 11.63 -1.68
CA MET A 152 6.85 12.28 -1.54
C MET A 152 6.72 13.55 -2.40
N ASP A 153 5.48 13.86 -2.81
CA ASP A 153 5.17 15.13 -3.47
C ASP A 153 5.42 16.29 -2.50
N LYS A 154 6.44 17.11 -2.76
CA LYS A 154 6.81 18.28 -1.93
C LYS A 154 5.68 19.30 -1.73
N ARG A 155 4.59 19.21 -2.52
CA ARG A 155 3.39 20.05 -2.39
C ARG A 155 2.39 19.51 -1.37
N ALA A 156 2.58 18.30 -0.87
CA ALA A 156 1.72 17.67 0.11
C ALA A 156 1.84 18.33 1.48
N SER A 157 0.70 18.60 2.11
CA SER A 157 0.66 19.07 3.51
C SER A 157 0.42 17.96 4.52
N PHE A 158 -0.07 16.80 4.06
CA PHE A 158 -0.40 15.66 4.92
C PHE A 158 -0.03 14.35 4.24
N ALA A 159 0.37 13.35 5.04
CA ALA A 159 0.26 11.93 4.71
C ALA A 159 -1.02 11.36 5.36
N ALA A 160 -1.38 10.13 5.03
CA ALA A 160 -2.57 9.49 5.55
C ALA A 160 -2.25 8.16 6.22
N ILE A 161 -2.98 7.86 7.29
CA ILE A 161 -2.98 6.55 7.93
C ILE A 161 -4.31 5.89 7.65
N TYR A 162 -4.24 4.65 7.21
CA TYR A 162 -5.40 3.80 6.97
C TYR A 162 -5.40 2.58 7.88
N HIS A 163 -6.59 2.12 8.24
CA HIS A 163 -6.78 0.81 8.87
C HIS A 163 -7.17 -0.22 7.81
N PHE A 164 -6.64 -1.44 7.95
CA PHE A 164 -7.04 -2.55 7.11
C PHE A 164 -8.42 -3.08 7.52
N GLU A 165 -9.28 -3.33 6.54
CA GLU A 165 -10.54 -4.05 6.70
C GLU A 165 -10.37 -5.51 6.27
N ASN A 166 -11.44 -6.31 6.41
CA ASN A 166 -11.44 -7.71 6.05
C ASN A 166 -11.11 -7.91 4.55
N PRO A 167 -10.12 -8.74 4.22
CA PRO A 167 -9.75 -8.98 2.85
C PRO A 167 -10.78 -9.86 2.13
N PHE A 168 -10.81 -9.73 0.81
CA PHE A 168 -11.58 -10.59 -0.08
C PHE A 168 -10.76 -10.97 -1.30
N ARG A 169 -11.10 -12.07 -1.95
CA ARG A 169 -10.58 -12.43 -3.28
C ARG A 169 -11.41 -11.74 -4.35
N PHE A 170 -10.75 -11.16 -5.35
CA PHE A 170 -11.42 -10.49 -6.44
C PHE A 170 -11.17 -11.22 -7.76
N GLU A 171 -12.18 -11.88 -8.29
CA GLU A 171 -12.07 -12.61 -9.57
C GLU A 171 -12.05 -11.61 -10.73
N LEU A 172 -10.91 -11.51 -11.44
CA LEU A 172 -10.74 -10.49 -12.47
C LEU A 172 -11.67 -10.69 -13.67
N THR A 173 -12.00 -11.94 -14.00
CA THR A 173 -12.82 -12.33 -15.15
C THR A 173 -14.31 -12.05 -14.94
N THR A 174 -14.81 -12.36 -13.75
CA THR A 174 -16.25 -12.24 -13.41
C THR A 174 -16.57 -10.91 -12.71
N GLY A 175 -15.57 -10.27 -12.08
CA GLY A 175 -15.77 -9.14 -11.18
C GLY A 175 -16.32 -9.55 -9.81
N ASN A 176 -16.42 -10.84 -9.52
CA ASN A 176 -16.97 -11.32 -8.27
C ASN A 176 -16.02 -11.07 -7.08
N LYS A 177 -16.61 -10.72 -5.94
CA LYS A 177 -15.91 -10.59 -4.66
C LYS A 177 -16.24 -11.80 -3.80
N VAL A 178 -15.23 -12.59 -3.49
CA VAL A 178 -15.35 -13.80 -2.67
C VAL A 178 -14.74 -13.51 -1.31
N ASN A 179 -15.55 -13.56 -0.26
CA ASN A 179 -15.06 -13.39 1.11
C ASN A 179 -14.05 -14.49 1.44
N ILE A 180 -12.94 -14.10 2.06
CA ILE A 180 -12.01 -15.08 2.61
C ILE A 180 -12.57 -15.48 3.97
N SER A 181 -13.32 -16.58 4.01
CA SER A 181 -13.83 -17.15 5.26
C SER A 181 -12.66 -17.63 6.11
N GLY A 182 -12.56 -17.11 7.34
CA GLY A 182 -11.54 -17.53 8.29
C GLY A 182 -11.73 -19.00 8.69
N THR A 183 -10.93 -19.89 8.12
CA THR A 183 -10.53 -21.16 8.74
C THR A 183 -9.13 -20.90 9.30
N SER A 184 -8.84 -20.98 10.60
CA SER A 184 -9.33 -21.91 11.61
C SER A 184 -9.18 -21.31 13.01
N THR A 185 -10.19 -21.48 13.86
CA THR A 185 -9.97 -21.64 15.30
C THR A 185 -8.98 -22.79 15.49
N ILE A 186 -7.74 -22.47 15.83
CA ILE A 186 -6.86 -23.42 16.50
C ILE A 186 -7.37 -23.46 17.94
N THR A 187 -8.23 -24.44 18.23
CA THR A 187 -8.45 -24.88 19.61
C THR A 187 -7.11 -25.39 20.14
N HIS A 188 -6.61 -24.72 21.19
CA HIS A 188 -5.50 -25.19 22.02
C HIS A 188 -5.83 -26.54 22.68
#